data_AF-A0AAV6TKR3-F1
#
_entry.id   AF-A0AAV6TKR3-F1
#
_cell.length_a   1.000
_cell.length_b   1.000
_cell.length_c   1.000
_cell.angle_alpha   90.00
_cell.angle_beta   90.00
_cell.angle_gamma   90.00
#
_symmetry.space_group_name_H-M   'P 1'
#
loop_
_entity.id
_entity.type
_entity.pdbx_description
1 polymer ?
#
loop_
_entity_poly.entity_id
_entity_poly.type
_entity_poly.pdbx_seq_one_letter_code
_entity_poly.pdbx_strand_id
1 'polypeptide(L)'
;MAPSGTWVTEEVKKAVEKGYVILKVHEVYHFSKSSDSLFKTYIDTFLKTKQESSGWPSNINTEEEHTRYLDDYLSSEGIQLDPSSISLNPGKRAVSKLALNSFWGRWGMNRDKNQLTYIRTLEKFNKLLSDNTKTIEELYFPSENVCVVQWKLDEKFLGQDVTTNIFIAAFTTCHARLKLYSEIEKLDRDVLYFDTDSIVYRSTGVYGCADATQ
;
A
#
# COMPACT_ATOMS: atom_id res chain seq x y z
N MET A 1 13.24 -28.94 4.79
CA MET A 1 14.23 -27.84 4.66
C MET A 1 13.60 -26.61 5.29
N ALA A 2 14.22 -25.99 6.29
CA ALA A 2 13.65 -24.81 6.95
C ALA A 2 13.98 -23.57 6.10
N PRO A 3 13.01 -22.69 5.79
CA PRO A 3 13.29 -21.46 5.08
C PRO A 3 14.16 -20.55 5.95
N SER A 4 15.19 -19.94 5.35
CA SER A 4 15.98 -18.85 5.94
C SER A 4 15.65 -17.56 5.22
N GLY A 5 15.45 -16.47 5.96
CA GLY A 5 14.95 -15.22 5.40
C GLY A 5 14.76 -14.14 6.46
N THR A 6 14.12 -13.05 6.03
CA THR A 6 13.82 -11.88 6.86
C THR A 6 12.31 -11.69 6.86
N TRP A 7 11.71 -11.56 8.05
CA TRP A 7 10.27 -11.45 8.22
C TRP A 7 9.92 -10.37 9.25
N VAL A 8 8.70 -9.84 9.14
CA VAL A 8 8.13 -9.01 10.18
C VAL A 8 7.71 -9.90 11.34
N THR A 9 7.95 -9.46 12.57
CA THR A 9 7.72 -10.25 13.79
C THR A 9 6.29 -10.79 13.91
N GLU A 10 5.29 -10.06 13.44
CA GLU A 10 3.89 -10.50 13.51
C GLU A 10 3.60 -11.74 12.65
N GLU A 11 4.25 -11.88 11.49
CA GLU A 11 4.16 -13.11 10.67
C GLU A 11 4.86 -14.29 11.35
N VAL A 12 6.00 -14.03 12.01
CA VAL A 12 6.72 -15.05 12.78
C VAL A 12 5.87 -15.53 13.95
N LYS A 13 5.20 -14.63 14.68
CA LYS A 13 4.26 -14.97 15.74
C LYS A 13 3.13 -15.86 15.22
N LYS A 14 2.53 -15.51 14.07
CA LYS A 14 1.48 -16.32 13.45
C LYS A 14 1.99 -17.71 13.04
N ALA A 15 3.22 -17.82 12.54
CA ALA A 15 3.82 -19.12 12.24
C ALA A 15 4.01 -19.96 13.52
N VAL A 16 4.48 -19.36 14.62
CA VAL A 16 4.60 -20.07 15.92
C VAL A 16 3.24 -20.54 16.43
N GLU A 17 2.19 -19.71 16.31
CA GLU A 17 0.80 -20.10 16.64
C GLU A 17 0.35 -21.33 15.82
N LYS A 18 0.81 -21.45 14.57
CA LYS A 18 0.56 -22.60 13.69
C LYS A 18 1.45 -23.82 13.97
N GLY A 19 2.25 -23.79 15.04
CA GLY A 19 3.08 -24.90 15.48
C GLY A 19 4.47 -24.96 14.85
N TYR A 20 4.89 -23.92 14.11
CA TYR A 20 6.25 -23.83 13.60
C TYR A 20 7.24 -23.48 14.73
N VAL A 21 8.46 -24.02 14.64
CA VAL A 21 9.53 -23.79 15.62
C VAL A 21 10.64 -22.94 15.01
N ILE A 22 11.04 -21.90 15.74
CA ILE A 22 12.17 -21.04 15.35
C ILE A 22 13.47 -21.76 15.73
N LEU A 23 14.27 -22.10 14.73
CA LEU A 23 15.55 -22.80 14.97
C LEU A 23 16.69 -21.85 15.33
N LYS A 24 16.73 -20.67 14.71
CA LYS A 24 17.80 -19.69 14.89
C LYS A 24 17.33 -18.28 14.54
N VAL A 25 17.75 -17.31 15.34
CA VAL A 25 17.58 -15.87 15.07
C VAL A 25 18.97 -15.27 14.88
N HIS A 26 19.17 -14.55 13.79
CA HIS A 26 20.46 -13.93 13.46
C HIS A 26 20.53 -12.47 13.89
N GLU A 27 19.46 -11.72 13.64
CA GLU A 27 19.39 -10.28 13.86
C GLU A 27 17.93 -9.87 14.12
N VAL A 28 17.73 -8.82 14.92
CA VAL A 28 16.42 -8.25 15.21
C VAL A 28 16.51 -6.73 15.20
N TYR A 29 15.67 -6.10 14.38
CA TYR A 29 15.41 -4.66 14.43
C TYR A 29 14.23 -4.40 15.37
N HIS A 30 14.50 -3.85 16.56
CA HIS A 30 13.49 -3.59 17.58
C HIS A 30 13.17 -2.10 17.69
N PHE A 31 11.88 -1.78 17.73
CA PHE A 31 11.36 -0.43 17.93
C PHE A 31 10.60 -0.38 19.26
N SER A 32 11.07 0.43 20.20
CA SER A 32 10.49 0.51 21.55
C SER A 32 9.22 1.37 21.63
N LYS A 33 8.90 2.10 20.55
CA LYS A 33 7.75 3.01 20.48
C LYS A 33 6.84 2.56 19.33
N SER A 34 5.54 2.66 19.55
CA SER A 34 4.50 2.44 18.55
C SER A 34 3.51 3.62 18.56
N SER A 35 2.80 3.80 17.46
CA SER A 35 1.74 4.79 17.32
C SER A 35 0.63 4.22 16.43
N ASP A 36 -0.61 4.50 16.81
CA ASP A 36 -1.83 4.20 16.07
C ASP A 36 -2.41 5.45 15.37
N SER A 37 -1.80 6.61 15.56
CA SER A 37 -2.33 7.91 15.17
C SER A 37 -1.48 8.63 14.11
N LEU A 38 -0.24 8.16 13.86
CA LEU A 38 0.72 8.81 12.96
C LEU A 38 0.16 9.17 11.58
N PHE A 39 -0.65 8.28 11.00
CA PHE A 39 -1.25 8.47 9.66
C PHE A 39 -2.76 8.67 9.68
N LYS A 40 -3.39 8.64 10.87
CA LYS A 40 -4.84 8.64 11.01
C LYS A 40 -5.49 9.82 10.28
N THR A 41 -5.03 11.04 10.56
CA THR A 41 -5.57 12.25 9.91
C THR A 41 -5.45 12.23 8.38
N TYR A 42 -4.33 11.73 7.86
CA TYR A 42 -4.13 11.62 6.41
C TYR A 42 -5.12 10.62 5.80
N ILE A 43 -5.21 9.43 6.39
CA ILE A 43 -6.08 8.36 5.92
C ILE A 43 -7.55 8.78 6.02
N ASP A 44 -7.97 9.35 7.15
CA ASP A 44 -9.34 9.82 7.40
C ASP A 44 -9.74 10.90 6.37
N THR A 45 -8.83 11.84 6.07
CA THR A 45 -9.06 12.91 5.10
C THR A 45 -9.36 12.35 3.71
N PHE A 46 -8.52 11.42 3.22
CA PHE A 46 -8.69 10.87 1.87
C PHE A 46 -9.78 9.81 1.80
N LEU A 47 -10.06 9.06 2.87
CA LEU A 47 -11.22 8.15 2.96
C LEU A 47 -12.52 8.94 2.92
N LYS A 48 -12.65 10.00 3.75
CA LYS A 48 -13.79 10.93 3.72
C LYS A 48 -14.00 11.48 2.31
N THR A 49 -12.96 12.06 1.73
CA THR A 49 -13.03 12.67 0.40
C THR A 49 -13.43 11.65 -0.68
N LYS A 50 -12.84 10.45 -0.63
CA LYS A 50 -13.15 9.35 -1.54
C LYS A 50 -14.61 8.91 -1.41
N GLN A 51 -15.12 8.82 -0.18
CA GLN A 51 -16.49 8.37 0.08
C GLN A 51 -17.51 9.41 -0.38
N GLU A 52 -17.35 10.67 0.03
CA GLU A 52 -18.24 11.77 -0.37
C GLU A 52 -18.31 11.95 -1.88
N SER A 53 -17.17 11.77 -2.57
CA SER A 53 -17.09 11.87 -4.03
C SER A 53 -17.75 10.69 -4.78
N SER A 54 -18.23 9.67 -4.07
CA SER A 54 -18.94 8.53 -4.70
C SER A 54 -20.40 8.84 -4.99
N GLY A 55 -20.94 9.91 -4.40
CA GLY A 55 -22.37 10.14 -4.35
C GLY A 55 -23.09 9.15 -3.44
N TRP A 56 -24.40 9.31 -3.36
CA TRP A 56 -25.26 8.42 -2.59
C TRP A 56 -25.40 7.05 -3.28
N PRO A 57 -25.30 5.95 -2.53
CA PRO A 57 -25.69 4.62 -3.01
C PRO A 57 -27.11 4.61 -3.58
N SER A 58 -27.34 3.82 -4.64
CA SER A 58 -28.64 3.75 -5.32
C SER A 58 -29.78 3.20 -4.45
N ASN A 59 -29.43 2.51 -3.36
CA ASN A 59 -30.37 1.94 -2.39
C ASN A 59 -30.73 2.91 -1.24
N ILE A 60 -30.32 4.17 -1.31
CA ILE A 60 -30.63 5.20 -0.32
C ILE A 60 -31.49 6.26 -1.00
N ASN A 61 -32.77 6.31 -0.62
CA ASN A 61 -33.78 7.18 -1.22
C ASN A 61 -34.58 7.97 -0.19
N THR A 62 -34.54 7.60 1.10
CA THR A 62 -35.24 8.33 2.17
C THR A 62 -34.28 9.01 3.15
N GLU A 63 -34.75 10.08 3.80
CA GLU A 63 -33.97 10.83 4.80
C GLU A 63 -33.49 9.95 5.97
N GLU A 64 -34.29 8.95 6.36
CA GLU A 64 -33.91 7.97 7.39
C GLU A 64 -32.76 7.07 6.93
N GLU A 65 -32.75 6.68 5.64
CA GLU A 65 -31.66 5.89 5.05
C GLU A 65 -30.38 6.74 4.91
N HIS A 66 -30.51 8.02 4.55
CA HIS A 66 -29.40 8.97 4.53
C HIS A 66 -28.77 9.10 5.92
N THR A 67 -29.59 9.30 6.95
CA THR A 67 -29.12 9.42 8.35
C THR A 67 -28.43 8.14 8.80
N ARG A 68 -29.06 6.98 8.56
CA ARG A 68 -28.48 5.68 8.92
C ARG A 68 -27.13 5.45 8.26
N TYR A 69 -27.00 5.78 6.99
CA TYR A 69 -25.73 5.63 6.27
C TYR A 69 -24.60 6.49 6.87
N LEU A 70 -24.91 7.72 7.31
CA LEU A 70 -23.93 8.59 7.97
C LEU A 70 -23.51 8.02 9.33
N ASP A 71 -24.47 7.53 10.11
CA ASP A 71 -24.22 6.91 11.43
C ASP A 71 -23.44 5.59 11.29
N ASP A 72 -23.77 4.76 10.31
CA ASP A 72 -23.07 3.52 10.01
C ASP A 72 -21.62 3.81 9.61
N TYR A 73 -21.39 4.82 8.77
CA TYR A 73 -20.03 5.20 8.37
C TYR A 73 -19.22 5.79 9.54
N LEU A 74 -19.85 6.60 10.39
CA LEU A 74 -19.20 7.15 11.59
C LEU A 74 -18.87 6.06 12.61
N SER A 75 -19.77 5.09 12.83
CA SER A 75 -19.56 4.01 13.80
C SER A 75 -18.53 2.98 13.34
N SER A 76 -18.50 2.66 12.04
CA SER A 76 -17.56 1.68 11.48
C SER A 76 -16.17 2.26 11.21
N GLU A 77 -16.09 3.43 10.58
CA GLU A 77 -14.81 4.02 10.15
C GLU A 77 -14.33 5.14 11.09
N GLY A 78 -15.18 5.66 11.99
CA GLY A 78 -14.83 6.78 12.87
C GLY A 78 -14.77 8.13 12.14
N ILE A 79 -15.31 8.21 10.91
CA ILE A 79 -15.20 9.37 10.03
C ILE A 79 -16.57 10.02 9.85
N GLN A 80 -16.69 11.29 10.22
CA GLN A 80 -17.92 12.05 9.98
C GLN A 80 -17.97 12.58 8.55
N LEU A 81 -18.91 12.08 7.75
CA LEU A 81 -19.20 12.59 6.40
C LEU A 81 -20.03 13.88 6.47
N ASP A 82 -19.86 14.75 5.48
CA ASP A 82 -20.70 15.92 5.28
C ASP A 82 -21.76 15.64 4.20
N PRO A 83 -23.06 15.59 4.55
CA PRO A 83 -24.14 15.31 3.61
C PRO A 83 -24.16 16.24 2.40
N SER A 84 -23.80 17.51 2.60
CA SER A 84 -23.79 18.52 1.53
C SER A 84 -22.64 18.33 0.54
N SER A 85 -21.58 17.63 0.98
CA SER A 85 -20.42 17.30 0.16
C SER A 85 -20.58 15.97 -0.58
N ILE A 86 -21.58 15.14 -0.24
CA ILE A 86 -21.85 13.86 -0.90
C ILE A 86 -22.44 14.11 -2.28
N SER A 87 -21.60 13.94 -3.30
CA SER A 87 -21.97 14.14 -4.70
C SER A 87 -21.08 13.29 -5.60
N LEU A 88 -21.65 12.77 -6.69
CA LEU A 88 -20.89 11.95 -7.63
C LEU A 88 -19.82 12.81 -8.32
N ASN A 89 -18.56 12.56 -7.98
CA ASN A 89 -17.41 13.21 -8.59
C ASN A 89 -16.32 12.16 -8.89
N PRO A 90 -16.36 11.53 -10.08
CA PRO A 90 -15.44 10.46 -10.45
C PRO A 90 -13.97 10.88 -10.40
N GLY A 91 -13.65 12.12 -10.80
CA GLY A 91 -12.28 12.64 -10.79
C GLY A 91 -11.72 12.82 -9.38
N LYS A 92 -12.48 13.47 -8.49
CA LYS A 92 -12.09 13.66 -7.08
C LYS A 92 -11.96 12.32 -6.35
N ARG A 93 -12.87 11.38 -6.63
CA ARG A 93 -12.80 10.01 -6.13
C ARG A 93 -11.53 9.29 -6.59
N ALA A 94 -11.19 9.39 -7.88
CA ALA A 94 -10.00 8.76 -8.44
C ALA A 94 -8.71 9.30 -7.81
N VAL A 95 -8.59 10.62 -7.67
CA VAL A 95 -7.43 11.26 -7.02
C VAL A 95 -7.32 10.84 -5.55
N SER A 96 -8.44 10.81 -4.83
CA SER A 96 -8.44 10.42 -3.41
C SER A 96 -8.07 8.94 -3.23
N LYS A 97 -8.58 8.06 -4.10
CA LYS A 97 -8.18 6.64 -4.13
C LYS A 97 -6.70 6.47 -4.47
N LEU A 98 -6.19 7.24 -5.43
CA LEU A 98 -4.77 7.21 -5.80
C LEU A 98 -3.89 7.66 -4.64
N ALA A 99 -4.28 8.71 -3.90
CA ALA A 99 -3.56 9.15 -2.71
C ALA A 99 -3.44 8.02 -1.67
N LEU A 100 -4.56 7.37 -1.33
CA LEU A 100 -4.57 6.23 -0.40
C LEU A 100 -3.68 5.07 -0.85
N ASN A 101 -3.75 4.69 -2.13
CA ASN A 101 -3.00 3.55 -2.64
C ASN A 101 -1.50 3.85 -2.80
N SER A 102 -1.16 5.02 -3.34
CA SER A 102 0.23 5.42 -3.57
C SER A 102 0.97 5.76 -2.29
N PHE A 103 0.26 6.15 -1.23
CA PHE A 103 0.82 6.45 0.08
C PHE A 103 1.65 5.29 0.63
N TRP A 104 1.11 4.08 0.63
CA TRP A 104 1.82 2.91 1.15
C TRP A 104 2.99 2.47 0.28
N GLY A 105 2.82 2.56 -1.06
CA GLY A 105 3.88 2.24 -2.01
C GLY A 105 5.08 3.19 -1.92
N ARG A 106 4.85 4.45 -1.54
CA ARG A 106 5.92 5.45 -1.39
C ARG A 106 6.95 5.01 -0.35
N TRP A 107 6.52 4.46 0.79
CA TRP A 107 7.42 4.07 1.87
C TRP A 107 8.42 2.96 1.49
N GLY A 108 8.02 2.06 0.59
CA GLY A 108 8.87 0.96 0.08
C GLY A 108 9.53 1.25 -1.27
N MET A 109 9.52 2.49 -1.73
CA MET A 109 10.05 2.83 -3.05
C MET A 109 11.58 2.67 -3.09
N ASN A 110 12.06 1.81 -3.99
CA ASN A 110 13.50 1.72 -4.26
C ASN A 110 13.99 3.07 -4.81
N ARG A 111 14.95 3.68 -4.11
CA ARG A 111 15.57 4.95 -4.53
C ARG A 111 16.74 4.76 -5.47
N ASP A 112 17.28 3.55 -5.49
CA ASP A 112 18.41 3.19 -6.30
C ASP A 112 17.96 2.91 -7.74
N LYS A 113 17.62 4.00 -8.44
CA LYS A 113 17.06 3.97 -9.79
C LYS A 113 18.00 4.63 -10.78
N ASN A 114 18.14 3.97 -11.92
CA ASN A 114 18.79 4.55 -13.08
C ASN A 114 18.05 5.81 -13.53
N GLN A 115 18.83 6.84 -13.81
CA GLN A 115 18.37 8.12 -14.29
C GLN A 115 18.75 8.26 -15.75
N LEU A 116 17.84 8.83 -16.53
CA LEU A 116 18.05 9.05 -17.95
C LEU A 116 18.09 10.56 -18.20
N THR A 117 19.19 11.05 -18.79
CA THR A 117 19.39 12.48 -19.06
C THR A 117 19.62 12.71 -20.54
N TYR A 118 18.84 13.62 -21.11
CA TYR A 118 18.99 14.09 -22.48
C TYR A 118 19.89 15.31 -22.52
N ILE A 119 21.00 15.20 -23.25
CA ILE A 119 22.04 16.22 -23.33
C ILE A 119 22.13 16.74 -24.76
N ARG A 120 22.07 18.06 -24.91
CA ARG A 120 22.12 18.76 -26.20
C ARG A 120 23.33 19.69 -26.34
N THR A 121 24.15 19.81 -25.30
CA THR A 121 25.30 20.71 -25.27
C THR A 121 26.52 19.99 -24.72
N LEU A 122 27.69 20.30 -25.29
CA LEU A 122 28.96 19.72 -24.88
C LEU A 122 29.31 20.05 -23.41
N GLU A 123 28.94 21.25 -22.94
CA GLU A 123 29.13 21.65 -21.54
C GLU A 123 28.42 20.69 -20.56
N LYS A 124 27.13 20.41 -20.80
CA LYS A 124 26.35 19.49 -19.96
C LYS A 124 26.89 18.06 -20.06
N PHE A 125 27.33 17.66 -21.25
CA PHE A 125 27.94 16.36 -21.50
C PHE A 125 29.21 16.16 -20.67
N ASN A 126 30.14 17.11 -20.78
CA ASN A 126 31.39 17.09 -20.04
C ASN A 126 31.15 17.15 -18.53
N LYS A 127 30.23 18.01 -18.08
CA LYS A 127 29.86 18.11 -16.66
C LYS A 127 29.34 16.79 -16.10
N LEU A 128 28.51 16.06 -16.87
CA LEU A 128 27.95 14.79 -16.41
C LEU A 128 29.00 13.67 -16.41
N LEU A 129 29.89 13.63 -17.41
CA LEU A 129 30.98 12.65 -17.48
C LEU A 129 32.07 12.85 -16.43
N SER A 130 32.28 14.09 -15.99
CA SER A 130 33.29 14.42 -14.97
C SER A 130 32.75 14.40 -13.54
N ASP A 131 31.46 14.12 -13.36
CA ASP A 131 30.83 14.04 -12.05
C ASP A 131 31.09 12.69 -11.40
N ASN A 132 32.01 12.67 -10.42
CA ASN A 132 32.41 11.48 -9.69
C ASN A 132 31.34 10.92 -8.74
N THR A 133 30.20 11.61 -8.57
CA THR A 133 29.07 11.10 -7.80
C THR A 133 28.19 10.13 -8.61
N LYS A 134 28.40 10.08 -9.93
CA LYS A 134 27.56 9.32 -10.86
C LYS A 134 28.37 8.23 -11.56
N THR A 135 27.78 7.07 -11.68
CA THR A 135 28.27 5.98 -12.52
C THR A 135 27.44 5.96 -13.80
N ILE A 136 28.10 6.08 -14.95
CA ILE A 136 27.43 5.99 -16.26
C ILE A 136 27.32 4.52 -16.63
N GLU A 137 26.11 4.09 -16.96
CA GLU A 137 25.83 2.71 -17.38
C GLU A 137 25.76 2.59 -18.89
N GLU A 138 25.11 3.56 -19.54
CA GLU A 138 24.88 3.53 -20.97
C GLU A 138 24.92 4.96 -21.55
N LEU A 139 25.43 5.06 -22.77
CA LEU A 139 25.49 6.31 -23.51
C LEU A 139 25.22 6.02 -24.98
N TYR A 140 24.23 6.70 -25.55
CA TYR A 140 23.88 6.56 -26.96
C TYR A 140 23.33 7.86 -27.54
N PHE A 141 23.33 7.95 -28.86
CA PHE A 141 22.89 9.15 -29.59
C PHE A 141 21.65 8.81 -30.43
N PRO A 142 20.43 9.06 -29.93
CA PRO A 142 19.22 8.82 -30.72
C PRO A 142 19.09 9.78 -31.92
N SER A 143 19.84 10.88 -31.93
CA SER A 143 19.92 11.82 -33.06
C SER A 143 21.24 12.59 -33.00
N GLU A 144 21.60 13.29 -34.09
CA GLU A 144 22.85 14.05 -34.19
C GLU A 144 23.00 15.14 -33.10
N ASN A 145 21.89 15.67 -32.59
CA ASN A 145 21.88 16.79 -31.65
C ASN A 145 21.53 16.39 -30.21
N VAL A 146 21.37 15.09 -29.93
CA VAL A 146 20.95 14.61 -28.61
C VAL A 146 21.79 13.39 -28.24
N CYS A 147 22.47 13.49 -27.10
CA CYS A 147 23.04 12.36 -26.40
C CYS A 147 22.11 11.96 -25.25
N VAL A 148 21.84 10.68 -25.11
CA VAL A 148 21.18 10.12 -23.93
C VAL A 148 22.23 9.44 -23.10
N VAL A 149 22.29 9.81 -21.82
CA VAL A 149 23.14 9.17 -20.84
C VAL A 149 22.27 8.56 -19.76
N GLN A 150 22.38 7.24 -19.60
CA GLN A 150 21.84 6.52 -18.46
C GLN A 150 22.93 6.45 -17.39
N TRP A 151 22.58 6.87 -16.18
CA TRP A 151 23.51 6.92 -15.06
C TRP A 151 22.80 6.55 -13.76
N LYS A 152 23.60 6.17 -12.77
CA LYS A 152 23.18 5.81 -11.43
C LYS A 152 24.01 6.63 -10.44
N LEU A 153 23.43 7.01 -9.31
CA LEU A 153 24.23 7.64 -8.25
C LEU A 153 25.05 6.54 -7.57
N ASP A 154 26.34 6.78 -7.34
CA ASP A 154 27.16 5.84 -6.58
C ASP A 154 26.61 5.76 -5.14
N GLU A 155 26.53 4.53 -4.60
CA GLU A 155 25.93 4.22 -3.31
C GLU A 155 26.49 5.08 -2.17
N LYS A 156 27.77 5.46 -2.25
CA LYS A 156 28.44 6.31 -1.24
C LYS A 156 27.87 7.72 -1.17
N PHE A 157 27.19 8.17 -2.23
CA PHE A 157 26.57 9.48 -2.33
C PHE A 157 25.04 9.42 -2.19
N LEU A 158 24.46 8.24 -1.94
CA LEU A 158 23.05 8.12 -1.60
C LEU A 158 22.80 8.80 -0.25
N GLY A 159 22.23 10.01 -0.30
CA GLY A 159 21.81 10.74 0.89
C GLY A 159 20.69 10.01 1.64
N GLN A 160 20.68 10.17 2.96
CA GLN A 160 19.61 9.67 3.82
C GLN A 160 18.25 10.23 3.35
N ASP A 161 17.31 9.35 3.08
CA ASP A 161 15.96 9.75 2.70
C ASP A 161 15.09 9.94 3.94
N VAL A 162 14.29 11.00 3.93
CA VAL A 162 13.25 11.22 4.95
C VAL A 162 11.85 10.91 4.43
N THR A 163 11.72 10.51 3.16
CA THR A 163 10.42 10.31 2.47
C THR A 163 10.03 8.84 2.29
N THR A 164 10.89 7.92 2.72
CA THR A 164 10.73 6.47 2.62
C THR A 164 11.15 5.79 3.91
N ASN A 165 10.61 4.61 4.18
CA ASN A 165 10.89 3.83 5.37
C ASN A 165 10.46 2.38 5.12
N ILE A 166 11.45 1.50 4.96
CA ILE A 166 11.23 0.09 4.64
C ILE A 166 10.45 -0.64 5.73
N PHE A 167 10.58 -0.23 7.00
CA PHE A 167 9.87 -0.87 8.10
C PHE A 167 8.38 -0.55 8.03
N ILE A 168 8.01 0.69 7.73
CA ILE A 168 6.59 1.06 7.52
C ILE A 168 6.00 0.21 6.40
N ALA A 169 6.68 0.12 5.25
CA ALA A 169 6.20 -0.70 4.13
C ALA A 169 6.09 -2.19 4.49
N ALA A 170 7.08 -2.74 5.20
CA ALA A 170 7.09 -4.13 5.63
C ALA A 170 5.93 -4.43 6.59
N PHE A 171 5.73 -3.59 7.62
CA PHE A 171 4.64 -3.76 8.58
C PHE A 171 3.26 -3.57 7.94
N THR A 172 3.08 -2.58 7.05
CA THR A 172 1.81 -2.40 6.31
C THR A 172 1.44 -3.65 5.53
N THR A 173 2.38 -4.21 4.74
CA THR A 173 2.09 -5.41 3.94
C THR A 173 1.94 -6.67 4.79
N CYS A 174 2.68 -6.78 5.89
CA CYS A 174 2.53 -7.85 6.88
C CYS A 174 1.12 -7.86 7.47
N HIS A 175 0.63 -6.73 7.97
CA HIS A 175 -0.72 -6.65 8.53
C HIS A 175 -1.81 -6.92 7.49
N ALA A 176 -1.63 -6.44 6.25
CA ALA A 176 -2.54 -6.77 5.15
C ALA A 176 -2.59 -8.29 4.87
N ARG A 177 -1.43 -8.96 4.80
CA ARG A 177 -1.34 -10.42 4.60
C ARG A 177 -1.95 -11.18 5.77
N LEU A 178 -1.69 -10.78 7.01
CA LEU A 178 -2.28 -11.42 8.20
C LEU A 178 -3.80 -11.26 8.23
N LYS A 179 -4.32 -10.10 7.82
CA LYS A 179 -5.77 -9.89 7.69
C LYS A 179 -6.37 -10.80 6.62
N LEU A 180 -5.77 -10.87 5.43
CA LEU A 180 -6.19 -11.81 4.38
C LEU A 180 -6.14 -13.26 4.87
N TYR A 181 -5.03 -13.65 5.51
CA TYR A 181 -4.84 -14.98 6.07
C TYR A 181 -5.92 -15.33 7.10
N SER A 182 -6.33 -14.39 7.96
CA SER A 182 -7.38 -14.62 8.95
C SER A 182 -8.74 -14.94 8.33
N GLU A 183 -9.04 -14.43 7.13
CA GLU A 183 -10.27 -14.77 6.41
C GLU A 183 -10.11 -16.10 5.66
N ILE A 184 -8.93 -16.38 5.09
CA ILE A 184 -8.59 -17.67 4.48
C ILE A 184 -8.73 -18.80 5.51
N GLU A 185 -8.28 -18.59 6.75
CA GLU A 185 -8.40 -19.59 7.83
C GLU A 185 -9.86 -19.98 8.13
N LYS A 186 -10.81 -19.06 7.98
CA LYS A 186 -12.23 -19.34 8.22
C LYS A 186 -12.84 -20.17 7.09
N LEU A 187 -12.38 -19.93 5.86
CA LEU A 187 -12.86 -20.60 4.65
C LEU A 187 -12.18 -21.95 4.41
N ASP A 188 -10.98 -22.15 4.95
CA ASP A 188 -10.19 -23.40 4.91
C ASP A 188 -10.17 -24.02 3.50
N ARG A 189 -10.76 -25.21 3.32
CA ARG A 189 -10.75 -25.97 2.06
C ARG A 189 -11.64 -25.40 0.96
N ASP A 190 -12.45 -24.41 1.26
CA ASP A 190 -13.31 -23.77 0.26
C ASP A 190 -12.59 -22.65 -0.51
N VAL A 191 -11.39 -22.24 -0.08
CA VAL A 191 -10.59 -21.27 -0.82
C VAL A 191 -10.07 -21.86 -2.13
N LEU A 192 -10.36 -21.18 -3.24
CA LEU A 192 -9.91 -21.54 -4.59
C LEU A 192 -8.73 -20.68 -5.03
N TYR A 193 -8.73 -19.40 -4.66
CA TYR A 193 -7.71 -18.43 -5.03
C TYR A 193 -7.72 -17.25 -4.05
N PHE A 194 -6.59 -16.58 -3.88
CA PHE A 194 -6.50 -15.32 -3.15
C PHE A 194 -5.43 -14.43 -3.78
N ASP A 195 -5.67 -13.12 -3.78
CA ASP A 195 -4.72 -12.12 -4.25
C ASP A 195 -4.91 -10.81 -3.50
N THR A 196 -3.84 -10.34 -2.85
CA THR A 196 -3.68 -9.05 -2.16
C THR A 196 -4.75 -8.71 -1.12
N ASP A 197 -5.97 -8.44 -1.55
CA ASP A 197 -7.14 -8.04 -0.76
C ASP A 197 -8.41 -8.84 -1.12
N SER A 198 -8.29 -9.89 -1.92
CA SER A 198 -9.42 -10.69 -2.44
C SER A 198 -9.25 -12.18 -2.18
N ILE A 199 -10.37 -12.88 -1.96
CA ILE A 199 -10.46 -14.34 -1.84
C ILE A 199 -11.60 -14.83 -2.73
N VAL A 200 -11.30 -15.79 -3.59
CA VAL A 200 -12.30 -16.55 -4.35
C VAL A 200 -12.47 -17.89 -3.66
N TYR A 201 -13.70 -18.21 -3.28
CA TYR A 201 -14.02 -19.44 -2.56
C TYR A 201 -15.28 -20.10 -3.13
N ARG A 202 -15.42 -21.40 -2.87
CA ARG A 202 -16.60 -22.18 -3.22
C ARG A 202 -17.69 -21.95 -2.18
N SER A 203 -18.85 -21.47 -2.61
CA SER A 203 -20.05 -21.44 -1.77
C SER A 203 -20.91 -22.67 -2.06
N THR A 204 -21.26 -23.45 -1.04
CA THR A 204 -22.13 -24.62 -1.15
C THR A 204 -23.62 -24.27 -1.18
N GLY A 205 -23.98 -22.97 -1.24
CA GLY A 205 -25.34 -22.53 -1.56
C GLY A 205 -26.40 -22.83 -0.50
N VAL A 206 -26.04 -23.23 0.72
CA VAL A 206 -27.03 -23.42 1.79
C VAL A 206 -27.42 -22.05 2.36
N TYR A 207 -28.31 -21.35 1.66
CA TYR A 207 -29.12 -20.30 2.28
C TYR A 207 -30.12 -20.99 3.23
N GLY A 208 -29.67 -21.27 4.45
CA GLY A 208 -30.57 -21.62 5.53
C GLY A 208 -31.37 -20.40 5.93
N CYS A 209 -32.61 -20.31 5.46
CA CYS A 209 -33.65 -19.62 6.23
C CYS A 209 -33.81 -20.43 7.51
N ALA A 210 -33.12 -20.02 8.58
CA ALA A 210 -33.44 -20.52 9.90
C ALA A 210 -34.74 -19.84 10.31
N ASP A 211 -35.86 -20.43 9.89
CA ASP A 211 -37.13 -20.26 10.60
C ASP A 211 -36.88 -20.76 12.03
N ALA A 212 -36.69 -19.82 12.93
CA ALA A 212 -36.74 -20.06 14.36
C ALA A 212 -38.19 -20.37 14.74
N THR A 213 -38.60 -21.61 14.51
CA THR A 213 -39.81 -22.18 15.11
C THR A 213 -39.53 -23.63 15.48
N GLN A 214 -38.99 -23.83 16.68
CA GLN A 214 -39.56 -24.62 17.79
C GLN A 214 -38.58 -24.67 18.95
#